data_AF-Q1LQP0-F1
#
_entry.id   AF-Q1LQP0-F1
#
_cell.length_a   1.000
_cell.length_b   1.000
_cell.length_c   1.000
_cell.angle_alpha   90.00
_cell.angle_beta   90.00
_cell.angle_gamma   90.00
#
_symmetry.space_group_name_H-M   'P 1'
#
loop_
_entity.id
_entity.type
_entity.pdbx_description
1 polymer ?
#
loop_
_entity_poly.entity_id
_entity_poly.type
_entity_poly.pdbx_seq_one_letter_code
_entity_poly.pdbx_strand_id
1 'polypeptide(L)'
;MTTIPTLSPYIGPIVIAVVLTAAATDLQRRRIPNWLTFGAWLVALPVQMTIHGLAAGASTWALGWLTGLGIFLPIYLLRGMAAGDVKLMAAVGAWLGASLAASIALASFVIGGVWALTLVLASGKGRQVVRNLGGIALTGQGGASVGSLPYGVAIAAGTLTMLFAST
;
A
#
# COMPACT_ATOMS: atom_id res chain seq x y z
N MET A 1 10.58 22.38 -26.85
CA MET A 1 10.70 22.73 -25.42
C MET A 1 9.59 22.01 -24.68
N THR A 2 9.89 20.86 -24.08
CA THR A 2 8.96 20.12 -23.23
C THR A 2 8.81 20.90 -21.92
N THR A 3 7.71 21.61 -21.73
CA THR A 3 7.37 22.20 -20.44
C THR A 3 7.25 21.05 -19.45
N ILE A 4 8.26 20.87 -18.58
CA ILE A 4 8.11 19.97 -17.44
C ILE A 4 6.92 20.55 -16.65
N PRO A 5 5.81 19.81 -16.53
CA PRO A 5 4.65 20.34 -15.85
C PRO A 5 5.05 20.67 -14.42
N THR A 6 4.76 21.91 -14.00
CA THR A 6 5.21 22.49 -12.72
C THR A 6 4.84 21.64 -11.51
N LEU A 7 3.86 20.74 -11.65
CA LEU A 7 3.34 19.87 -10.61
C LEU A 7 4.11 18.54 -10.43
N SER A 8 4.90 18.12 -11.43
CA SER A 8 5.68 16.86 -11.39
C SER A 8 6.58 16.72 -10.15
N PRO A 9 7.39 17.71 -9.75
CA PRO A 9 8.27 17.58 -8.58
C PRO A 9 7.52 17.48 -7.25
N TYR A 10 6.24 17.86 -7.19
CA TYR A 10 5.46 17.85 -5.96
C TYR A 10 4.75 16.52 -5.69
N ILE A 11 4.64 15.61 -6.68
CA ILE A 11 3.99 14.30 -6.51
C ILE A 11 4.67 13.49 -5.40
N GLY A 12 5.99 13.35 -5.45
CA GLY A 12 6.76 12.57 -4.47
C GLY A 12 6.51 13.03 -3.04
N PRO A 13 6.76 14.31 -2.71
CA PRO A 13 6.50 14.85 -1.37
C PRO A 13 5.05 14.69 -0.89
N ILE A 14 4.05 14.88 -1.77
CA ILE A 14 2.63 14.70 -1.42
C ILE A 14 2.35 13.24 -1.06
N VAL A 15 2.80 12.30 -1.90
CA VAL A 15 2.60 10.87 -1.65
C VAL A 15 3.29 10.45 -0.36
N ILE A 16 4.52 10.94 -0.11
CA ILE A 16 5.26 10.71 1.14
C ILE A 16 4.44 11.20 2.34
N ALA A 17 3.89 12.41 2.29
CA ALA A 17 3.06 12.94 3.38
C ALA A 17 1.80 12.08 3.62
N VAL A 18 1.14 11.61 2.55
CA VAL A 18 -0.03 10.73 2.63
C VAL A 18 0.33 9.39 3.29
N VAL A 19 1.38 8.71 2.82
CA VAL A 19 1.75 7.39 3.37
C VAL A 19 2.29 7.48 4.79
N LEU A 20 3.02 8.55 5.13
CA LEU A 20 3.47 8.77 6.52
C LEU A 20 2.29 9.06 7.45
N THR A 21 1.32 9.87 7.01
CA THR A 21 0.10 10.12 7.79
C THR A 21 -0.72 8.85 7.98
N ALA A 22 -0.83 8.04 6.93
CA ALA A 22 -1.50 6.74 7.00
C ALA A 22 -0.77 5.78 7.94
N ALA A 23 0.56 5.66 7.84
CA ALA A 23 1.37 4.83 8.72
C ALA A 23 1.30 5.28 10.20
N ALA A 24 1.34 6.58 10.46
CA ALA A 24 1.20 7.12 11.82
C ALA A 24 -0.19 6.82 12.39
N THR A 25 -1.24 6.98 11.58
CA THR A 25 -2.62 6.69 12.03
C THR A 25 -2.85 5.19 12.20
N ASP A 26 -2.25 4.36 11.35
CA ASP A 26 -2.29 2.91 11.45
C ASP A 26 -1.57 2.41 12.72
N LEU A 27 -0.42 3.01 13.06
CA LEU A 27 0.29 2.67 14.29
C LEU A 27 -0.48 3.07 15.56
N GLN A 28 -1.10 4.26 15.55
CA GLN A 28 -1.83 4.78 16.73
C GLN A 28 -3.21 4.15 16.91
N ARG A 29 -3.97 4.00 15.82
CA ARG A 29 -5.41 3.67 15.86
C ARG A 29 -5.75 2.35 15.16
N ARG A 30 -4.77 1.68 14.54
CA ARG A 30 -4.94 0.46 13.72
C ARG A 30 -6.03 0.59 12.66
N ARG A 31 -6.25 1.82 12.18
CA ARG A 31 -7.30 2.17 11.22
C ARG A 31 -6.81 3.31 10.35
N ILE A 32 -6.68 3.05 9.05
CA ILE A 32 -6.43 4.09 8.06
C ILE A 32 -7.76 4.79 7.74
N PRO A 33 -7.87 6.11 7.91
CA PRO A 33 -9.12 6.82 7.71
C PRO A 33 -9.47 6.92 6.23
N ASN A 34 -10.73 6.62 5.89
CA ASN A 34 -11.22 6.65 4.50
C ASN A 34 -11.09 8.04 3.85
N TRP A 35 -11.23 9.11 4.63
CA TRP A 35 -11.12 10.48 4.11
C TRP A 35 -9.72 10.78 3.57
N LEU A 36 -8.67 10.19 4.16
CA LEU A 36 -7.29 10.36 3.72
C LEU A 36 -7.07 9.66 2.38
N THR A 37 -7.48 8.39 2.28
CA THR A 37 -7.31 7.60 1.05
C THR A 37 -8.18 8.13 -0.10
N PHE A 38 -9.43 8.49 0.21
CA PHE A 38 -10.38 8.99 -0.78
C PHE A 38 -9.98 10.40 -1.25
N GLY A 39 -9.59 11.27 -0.32
CA GLY A 39 -9.09 12.60 -0.63
C GLY A 39 -7.82 12.54 -1.49
N ALA A 40 -6.85 11.69 -1.10
CA ALA A 40 -5.63 11.50 -1.89
C ALA A 40 -5.94 11.01 -3.30
N TRP A 41 -6.81 10.00 -3.46
CA TRP A 41 -7.24 9.51 -4.77
C TRP A 41 -7.92 10.58 -5.63
N LEU A 42 -8.82 11.37 -5.04
CA LEU A 42 -9.59 12.39 -5.75
C LEU A 42 -8.70 13.56 -6.21
N VAL A 43 -7.73 13.96 -5.38
CA VAL A 43 -6.76 15.02 -5.73
C VAL A 43 -5.76 14.55 -6.79
N ALA A 44 -5.45 13.25 -6.86
CA ALA A 44 -4.54 12.71 -7.87
C ALA A 44 -5.03 12.91 -9.31
N LEU A 45 -6.35 12.87 -9.54
CA LEU A 45 -6.95 12.96 -10.87
C LEU A 45 -6.62 14.28 -11.60
N PRO A 46 -6.94 15.48 -11.05
CA PRO A 46 -6.60 16.73 -11.72
C PRO A 46 -5.09 16.89 -11.88
N VAL A 47 -4.28 16.45 -10.92
CA VAL A 47 -2.82 16.50 -11.03
C VAL A 47 -2.33 15.65 -12.20
N GLN A 48 -2.79 14.41 -12.32
CA GLN A 48 -2.43 13.53 -13.43
C GLN A 48 -2.87 14.10 -14.79
N MET A 49 -4.08 14.67 -14.86
CA MET A 49 -4.58 15.33 -16.07
C MET A 49 -3.75 16.56 -16.48
N THR A 50 -3.23 17.33 -15.52
CA THR A 50 -2.37 18.49 -15.83
C THR A 50 -0.98 18.11 -16.30
N ILE A 51 -0.45 16.96 -15.85
CA ILE A 51 0.91 16.51 -16.15
C ILE A 51 0.97 15.77 -17.49
N HIS A 52 0.04 14.84 -17.71
CA HIS A 52 0.03 13.96 -18.87
C HIS A 52 -1.01 14.37 -19.93
N GLY A 53 -1.82 15.40 -19.67
CA GLY A 53 -2.98 15.78 -20.47
C GLY A 53 -4.26 15.06 -20.04
N LEU A 54 -5.43 15.54 -20.48
CA LEU A 54 -6.74 15.07 -20.02
C LEU A 54 -6.93 13.55 -20.18
N ALA A 55 -6.78 13.02 -21.39
CA ALA A 55 -7.04 11.61 -21.67
C ALA A 55 -5.98 10.68 -21.07
N ALA A 56 -4.69 10.98 -21.26
CA ALA A 56 -3.59 10.15 -20.77
C ALA A 56 -3.41 10.25 -19.25
N GLY A 57 -3.71 11.39 -18.64
CA GLY A 57 -3.71 11.55 -17.19
C GLY A 57 -4.86 10.80 -16.52
N ALA A 58 -6.07 10.86 -17.08
CA ALA A 58 -7.21 10.08 -16.59
C ALA A 58 -6.93 8.56 -16.66
N SER A 59 -6.36 8.09 -17.76
CA SER A 59 -6.00 6.67 -17.90
C SER A 59 -4.88 6.26 -16.95
N THR A 60 -3.84 7.08 -16.79
CA THR A 60 -2.73 6.81 -15.84
C THR A 60 -3.23 6.74 -14.40
N TRP A 61 -4.08 7.68 -14.01
CA TRP A 61 -4.75 7.70 -12.70
C TRP A 61 -5.60 6.44 -12.48
N ALA A 62 -6.46 6.10 -13.44
CA ALA A 62 -7.37 4.96 -13.35
C ALA A 62 -6.60 3.64 -13.30
N LEU A 63 -5.62 3.46 -14.18
CA LEU A 63 -4.78 2.26 -14.22
C LEU A 63 -3.98 2.12 -12.93
N GLY A 64 -3.36 3.19 -12.44
CA GLY A 64 -2.63 3.17 -11.17
C GLY A 64 -3.52 2.80 -9.99
N TRP A 65 -4.73 3.38 -9.91
CA TRP A 65 -5.72 3.05 -8.89
C TRP A 65 -6.14 1.58 -8.96
N LEU A 66 -6.48 1.09 -10.17
CA LEU A 66 -6.86 -0.30 -10.42
C LEU A 66 -5.72 -1.28 -10.14
N THR A 67 -4.47 -0.93 -10.42
CA THR A 67 -3.31 -1.79 -10.10
C THR A 67 -3.15 -1.92 -8.60
N GLY A 68 -3.17 -0.81 -7.85
CA GLY A 68 -3.07 -0.86 -6.39
C GLY A 68 -4.22 -1.66 -5.74
N LEU A 69 -5.45 -1.45 -6.23
CA LEU A 69 -6.61 -2.25 -5.83
C LEU A 69 -6.44 -3.72 -6.22
N GLY A 70 -6.10 -4.00 -7.47
CA GLY A 70 -6.06 -5.36 -8.03
C GLY A 70 -5.01 -6.25 -7.37
N ILE A 71 -3.89 -5.69 -6.91
CA ILE A 71 -2.85 -6.47 -6.22
C ILE A 71 -3.27 -6.77 -4.77
N PHE A 72 -3.87 -5.82 -4.07
CA PHE A 72 -4.17 -5.96 -2.63
C PHE A 72 -5.57 -6.53 -2.35
N LEU A 73 -6.52 -6.38 -3.26
CA LEU A 73 -7.90 -6.86 -3.10
C LEU A 73 -7.99 -8.38 -2.91
N PRO A 74 -7.28 -9.24 -3.69
CA PRO A 74 -7.29 -10.68 -3.45
C PRO A 74 -6.83 -11.05 -2.04
N ILE A 75 -5.82 -10.36 -1.53
CA ILE A 75 -5.26 -10.61 -0.19
C ILE A 75 -6.22 -10.16 0.90
N TYR A 76 -6.91 -9.04 0.69
CA TYR A 76 -7.99 -8.61 1.57
C TYR A 76 -9.15 -9.61 1.60
N LEU A 77 -9.56 -10.17 0.45
CA LEU A 77 -10.61 -11.18 0.38
C LEU A 77 -10.23 -12.47 1.12
N LEU A 78 -8.94 -12.81 1.10
CA LEU A 78 -8.36 -13.91 1.89
C LEU A 78 -8.14 -13.55 3.37
N ARG A 79 -8.60 -12.38 3.82
CA ARG A 79 -8.46 -11.84 5.19
C ARG A 79 -7.01 -11.66 5.65
N GLY A 80 -6.08 -11.50 4.70
CA GLY A 80 -4.65 -11.31 4.99
C GLY A 80 -4.26 -9.89 5.38
N MET A 81 -5.09 -8.89 5.06
CA MET A 81 -4.81 -7.47 5.34
C MET A 81 -6.08 -6.66 5.60
N ALA A 82 -5.95 -5.40 6.04
CA ALA A 82 -7.10 -4.55 6.31
C ALA A 82 -7.60 -3.84 5.03
N ALA A 83 -8.90 -3.51 4.99
CA ALA A 83 -9.47 -2.75 3.87
C ALA A 83 -8.81 -1.37 3.69
N GLY A 84 -8.28 -0.78 4.76
CA GLY A 84 -7.56 0.49 4.73
C GLY A 84 -6.29 0.42 3.89
N ASP A 85 -5.56 -0.68 3.98
CA ASP A 85 -4.29 -0.91 3.27
C ASP A 85 -4.51 -0.97 1.75
N VAL A 86 -5.56 -1.67 1.33
CA VAL A 86 -5.98 -1.76 -0.08
C VAL A 86 -6.30 -0.37 -0.63
N LYS A 87 -7.05 0.43 0.12
CA LYS A 87 -7.44 1.79 -0.28
C LYS A 87 -6.24 2.72 -0.35
N LEU A 88 -5.29 2.59 0.60
CA LEU A 88 -4.06 3.37 0.59
C LEU A 88 -3.24 3.03 -0.65
N MET A 89 -3.03 1.75 -0.94
CA MET A 89 -2.26 1.33 -2.11
C MET A 89 -2.90 1.77 -3.43
N ALA A 90 -4.23 1.72 -3.52
CA ALA A 90 -4.96 2.26 -4.67
C ALA A 90 -4.78 3.78 -4.81
N ALA A 91 -4.81 4.53 -3.70
CA ALA A 91 -4.53 5.97 -3.72
C ALA A 91 -3.08 6.26 -4.13
N VAL A 92 -2.09 5.54 -3.59
CA VAL A 92 -0.67 5.66 -3.98
C VAL A 92 -0.50 5.38 -5.48
N GLY A 93 -1.15 4.34 -5.99
CA GLY A 93 -1.11 4.02 -7.41
C GLY A 93 -1.76 5.08 -8.30
N ALA A 94 -2.84 5.72 -7.85
CA ALA A 94 -3.44 6.85 -8.58
C ALA A 94 -2.48 8.04 -8.75
N TRP A 95 -1.58 8.26 -7.79
CA TRP A 95 -0.55 9.31 -7.86
C TRP A 95 0.68 8.90 -8.67
N LEU A 96 1.14 7.67 -8.52
CA LEU A 96 2.42 7.21 -9.06
C LEU A 96 2.32 6.40 -10.35
N GLY A 97 1.11 6.08 -10.79
CA GLY A 97 0.83 5.23 -11.95
C GLY A 97 1.01 3.73 -11.67
N ALA A 98 0.60 2.91 -12.63
CA ALA A 98 0.51 1.46 -12.47
C ALA A 98 1.87 0.76 -12.25
N SER A 99 2.91 1.15 -12.99
CA SER A 99 4.22 0.50 -12.90
C SER A 99 4.85 0.68 -11.52
N LEU A 100 4.93 1.92 -11.03
CA LEU A 100 5.52 2.19 -9.72
C LEU A 100 4.63 1.66 -8.58
N ALA A 101 3.30 1.68 -8.75
CA ALA A 101 2.38 1.04 -7.81
C ALA A 101 2.68 -0.46 -7.64
N ALA A 102 2.90 -1.19 -8.74
CA ALA A 102 3.23 -2.62 -8.68
C ALA A 102 4.56 -2.87 -7.95
N SER A 103 5.59 -2.06 -8.23
CA SER A 103 6.88 -2.14 -7.54
C SER A 103 6.76 -1.84 -6.04
N ILE A 104 5.98 -0.83 -5.66
CA ILE A 104 5.72 -0.48 -4.26
C ILE A 104 4.95 -1.60 -3.56
N ALA A 105 3.93 -2.17 -4.20
CA ALA A 105 3.17 -3.28 -3.66
C ALA A 105 4.09 -4.49 -3.38
N LEU A 106 4.93 -4.87 -4.35
CA LEU A 106 5.92 -5.94 -4.18
C LEU A 106 6.91 -5.63 -3.05
N ALA A 107 7.47 -4.42 -3.01
CA ALA A 107 8.38 -4.00 -1.94
C ALA A 107 7.71 -4.09 -0.56
N SER A 108 6.45 -3.65 -0.46
CA SER A 108 5.68 -3.69 0.78
C SER A 108 5.36 -5.13 1.23
N PHE A 109 5.16 -6.07 0.30
CA PHE A 109 5.04 -7.49 0.66
C PHE A 109 6.33 -8.05 1.22
N VAL A 110 7.47 -7.73 0.61
CA VAL A 110 8.78 -8.17 1.11
C VAL A 110 9.03 -7.60 2.50
N ILE A 111 8.85 -6.29 2.68
CA ILE A 111 9.05 -5.62 3.97
C ILE A 111 8.09 -6.15 5.04
N GLY A 112 6.80 -6.27 4.71
CA GLY A 112 5.77 -6.80 5.61
C GLY A 112 6.02 -8.27 5.97
N GLY A 113 6.49 -9.08 5.02
CA GLY A 113 6.85 -10.48 5.23
C GLY A 113 8.06 -10.64 6.15
N VAL A 114 9.12 -9.85 5.93
CA VAL A 114 10.30 -9.82 6.82
C VAL A 114 9.89 -9.40 8.23
N TRP A 115 9.09 -8.35 8.38
CA TRP A 115 8.61 -7.89 9.68
C TRP A 115 7.79 -8.97 10.38
N ALA A 116 6.86 -9.61 9.67
CA ALA A 116 6.06 -10.71 10.22
C ALA A 116 6.96 -11.85 10.70
N LEU A 117 7.98 -12.24 9.93
CA LEU A 117 8.93 -13.27 10.33
C LEU A 117 9.72 -12.86 11.58
N THR A 118 10.21 -11.63 11.65
CA THR A 118 10.93 -11.11 12.82
C THR A 118 10.06 -11.14 14.08
N LEU A 119 8.78 -10.76 13.99
CA LEU A 119 7.85 -10.83 15.13
C LEU A 119 7.59 -12.27 15.58
N VAL A 120 7.47 -13.21 14.66
CA VAL A 120 7.26 -14.63 15.00
C VAL A 120 8.48 -15.21 15.71
N LEU A 121 9.69 -14.88 15.24
CA LEU A 121 10.94 -15.29 15.87
C LEU A 121 11.10 -14.64 17.26
N ALA A 122 10.86 -13.33 17.37
CA ALA A 122 11.02 -12.58 18.63
C ALA A 122 9.97 -12.94 19.69
N SER A 123 8.74 -13.30 19.27
CA SER A 123 7.67 -13.66 20.21
C SER A 123 7.74 -15.10 20.71
N GLY A 124 8.61 -15.95 20.13
CA GLY A 124 8.69 -17.37 20.44
C GLY A 124 7.43 -18.18 20.06
N LYS A 125 6.45 -17.55 19.39
CA LYS A 125 5.15 -18.16 19.04
C LYS A 125 5.18 -18.92 17.71
N GLY A 126 6.37 -19.26 17.18
CA GLY A 126 6.54 -19.99 15.93
C GLY A 126 5.72 -21.29 15.87
N ARG A 127 5.67 -22.05 16.97
CA ARG A 127 4.82 -23.25 17.08
C ARG A 127 3.33 -22.97 16.88
N GLN A 128 2.84 -21.82 17.34
CA GLN A 128 1.44 -21.43 17.20
C GLN A 128 1.12 -21.03 15.75
N VAL A 129 2.06 -20.36 15.06
CA VAL A 129 1.94 -20.05 13.63
C VAL A 129 1.93 -21.32 12.80
N VAL A 130 2.88 -22.24 13.01
CA VAL A 130 2.93 -23.53 12.29
C VAL A 130 1.66 -24.35 12.52
N ARG A 131 1.14 -24.39 13.76
CA ARG A 131 -0.12 -25.08 14.07
C ARG A 131 -1.32 -24.43 13.37
N ASN A 132 -1.37 -23.10 13.32
CA ASN A 132 -2.43 -22.37 12.62
C ASN A 132 -2.37 -22.60 11.10
N LEU A 133 -1.16 -22.61 10.51
CA LEU A 133 -0.95 -22.92 9.09
C LEU A 133 -1.33 -24.37 8.76
N GLY A 134 -0.95 -25.32 9.63
CA GLY A 134 -1.37 -26.72 9.51
C GLY A 134 -2.89 -26.89 9.61
N GLY A 135 -3.55 -26.15 10.50
CA GLY A 135 -5.02 -26.11 10.57
C GLY A 135 -5.67 -25.57 9.30
N ILE A 136 -5.12 -24.50 8.71
CA ILE A 136 -5.62 -23.97 7.43
C ILE A 136 -5.45 -25.02 6.31
N ALA A 137 -4.29 -25.68 6.23
CA ALA A 137 -4.01 -26.66 5.19
C ALA A 137 -4.84 -27.95 5.32
N LEU A 138 -5.12 -28.40 6.55
CA LEU A 138 -5.77 -29.69 6.82
C LEU A 138 -7.28 -29.57 7.03
N THR A 139 -7.75 -28.52 7.71
CA THR A 139 -9.15 -28.37 8.12
C THR A 139 -9.80 -27.09 7.59
N GLY A 140 -9.04 -26.23 6.90
CA GLY A 140 -9.50 -24.92 6.45
C GLY A 140 -9.72 -23.91 7.59
N GLN A 141 -9.36 -24.26 8.84
CA GLN A 141 -9.58 -23.41 10.01
C GLN A 141 -8.27 -22.87 10.58
N GLY A 142 -8.12 -21.55 10.53
CA GLY A 142 -7.01 -20.84 11.19
C GLY A 142 -7.31 -20.57 12.66
N GLY A 143 -6.33 -20.83 13.54
CA GLY A 143 -6.41 -20.48 14.95
C GLY A 143 -6.20 -18.99 15.23
N ALA A 144 -6.19 -18.62 16.51
CA ALA A 144 -6.06 -17.22 16.96
C ALA A 144 -4.84 -16.50 16.35
N SER A 145 -5.06 -15.28 15.86
CA SER A 145 -4.02 -14.42 15.27
C SER A 145 -2.94 -14.08 16.30
N VAL A 146 -1.68 -14.12 15.88
CA VAL A 146 -0.51 -13.88 16.73
C VAL A 146 -0.19 -12.38 16.89
N GLY A 147 -1.01 -11.51 16.31
CA GLY A 147 -0.87 -10.05 16.37
C GLY A 147 -1.30 -9.44 15.04
N SER A 148 -1.55 -8.13 15.00
CA SER A 148 -1.76 -7.42 13.74
C SER A 148 -0.55 -6.55 13.45
N LEU A 149 0.09 -6.75 12.30
CA LEU A 149 1.05 -5.77 11.80
C LEU A 149 0.30 -4.51 11.36
N PRO A 150 0.81 -3.31 11.68
CA PRO A 150 0.40 -2.09 11.02
C PRO A 150 0.98 -2.10 9.60
N TYR A 151 0.24 -2.69 8.66
CA TYR A 151 0.68 -2.88 7.28
C TYR A 151 0.83 -1.55 6.53
N GLY A 152 0.18 -0.48 6.99
CA GLY A 152 0.41 0.88 6.50
C GLY A 152 1.86 1.33 6.62
N VAL A 153 2.62 0.83 7.61
CA VAL A 153 4.06 1.10 7.75
C VAL A 153 4.86 0.41 6.66
N ALA A 154 4.51 -0.83 6.29
CA ALA A 154 5.16 -1.54 5.19
C ALA A 154 4.91 -0.87 3.84
N ILE A 155 3.69 -0.36 3.61
CA ILE A 155 3.35 0.44 2.43
C ILE A 155 4.17 1.73 2.40
N ALA A 156 4.26 2.45 3.52
CA ALA A 156 5.04 3.69 3.59
C ALA A 156 6.54 3.43 3.33
N ALA A 157 7.10 2.39 3.94
CA ALA A 157 8.49 2.00 3.71
C ALA A 157 8.74 1.61 2.25
N GLY A 158 7.89 0.76 1.67
CA GLY A 158 8.00 0.37 0.25
C GLY A 158 7.85 1.56 -0.70
N THR A 159 6.96 2.50 -0.38
CA THR A 159 6.77 3.74 -1.16
C THR A 159 8.02 4.61 -1.13
N LEU A 160 8.60 4.83 0.06
CA LEU A 160 9.85 5.58 0.20
C LEU A 160 10.99 4.91 -0.56
N THR A 161 11.21 3.61 -0.33
CA THR A 161 12.29 2.86 -0.99
C THR A 161 12.20 2.96 -2.51
N MET A 162 11.00 2.76 -3.07
CA MET A 162 10.83 2.80 -4.53
C MET A 162 10.93 4.21 -5.09
N LEU A 163 10.44 5.24 -4.38
CA LEU A 163 10.61 6.63 -4.81
C LEU A 163 12.10 7.00 -4.88
N PHE A 164 12.88 6.72 -3.83
CA PHE A 164 14.32 7.01 -3.82
C PHE A 164 15.14 6.13 -4.76
N ALA A 165 14.68 4.91 -5.06
CA ALA A 165 15.33 4.07 -6.08
C ALA A 165 15.02 4.53 -7.52
N SER A 166 13.98 5.34 -7.70
CA SER A 166 13.53 5.83 -9.01
C SER A 166 13.96 7.26 -9.34
N THR A 167 14.61 7.96 -8.40
CA THR A 167 15.23 9.29 -8.59
C THR A 167 16.65 9.17 -9.08
#